data_AF-A0AB39VMD3-F1
#
_entry.id   AF-A0AB39VMD3-F1
#
_cell.length_a   1.000
_cell.length_b   1.000
_cell.length_c   1.000
_cell.angle_alpha   90.00
_cell.angle_beta   90.00
_cell.angle_gamma   90.00
#
_symmetry.space_group_name_H-M   'P 1'
#
loop_
_entity.id
_entity.type
_entity.pdbx_description
1 polymer ?
#
loop_
_entity_poly.entity_id
_entity_poly.type
_entity_poly.pdbx_seq_one_letter_code
_entity_poly.pdbx_strand_id
1 'polypeptide(L)'
;MHIRNLLLLMLLGLSPSLSYAITCSVSNVQSVNFSTVNPLVTATPTTSMTFSYSCTRGVLDTLVGGVTLCFNIGASTNTNQVTTRAMANTGTPAGTLSYQLYQNTGGTVWGSQYVAGTTPVMANLGSLAIGVPTGGSLTVYGTLSTPQTTATPGSYTDNFSAATAVVTSNTALLIPPGTCGSTVISNFAFSVLATVAKQCTLTTNGNINLGSVSATAVNTASSNTLSVDCTNSTPYTIGLVPSNSSTTGAGVMSGTAPNKDTVPYQLRSTSGINGVVWGSSAANSIAGTGSGSATTYTVYATAASANYTPGSYSDTVTVNVTY
;
A
#
# COMPACT_ATOMS: atom_id res chain seq x y z
N MET A 1 49.54 -48.58 -21.95
CA MET A 1 48.36 -48.15 -21.17
C MET A 1 48.70 -47.10 -20.09
N HIS A 2 49.74 -46.26 -20.28
CA HIS A 2 50.18 -45.27 -19.26
C HIS A 2 50.20 -43.81 -19.73
N ILE A 3 49.89 -43.52 -21.00
CA ILE A 3 49.85 -42.14 -21.53
C ILE A 3 48.44 -41.51 -21.43
N ARG A 4 47.38 -42.32 -21.36
CA ARG A 4 45.99 -41.84 -21.30
C ARG A 4 45.55 -41.38 -19.89
N ASN A 5 46.19 -41.89 -18.84
CA ASN A 5 45.98 -41.45 -17.46
C ASN A 5 46.81 -40.21 -17.09
N LEU A 6 47.90 -39.93 -17.82
CA LEU A 6 48.73 -38.75 -17.57
C LEU A 6 48.07 -37.46 -18.10
N LEU A 7 47.29 -37.56 -19.17
CA LEU A 7 46.49 -36.46 -19.71
C LEU A 7 45.25 -36.13 -18.85
N LEU A 8 44.64 -37.12 -18.18
CA LEU A 8 43.51 -36.86 -17.27
C LEU A 8 43.94 -36.18 -15.97
N LEU A 9 45.14 -36.47 -15.44
CA LEU A 9 45.65 -35.78 -14.25
C LEU A 9 46.16 -34.36 -14.55
N MET A 10 46.52 -34.06 -15.80
CA MET A 10 46.94 -32.70 -16.21
C MET A 10 45.75 -31.80 -16.57
N LEU A 11 44.58 -32.36 -16.91
CA LEU A 11 43.32 -31.63 -17.09
C LEU A 11 42.53 -31.37 -15.79
N LEU A 12 42.82 -32.09 -14.70
CA LEU A 12 42.29 -31.79 -13.35
C LEU A 12 43.14 -30.78 -12.56
N GLY A 13 44.26 -30.29 -13.12
CA GLY A 13 45.13 -29.27 -12.51
C GLY A 13 44.79 -27.82 -12.88
N LEU A 14 43.84 -27.59 -13.79
CA LEU A 14 43.40 -26.25 -14.21
C LEU A 14 42.01 -25.90 -13.63
N SER A 15 41.95 -25.77 -12.30
CA SER A 15 41.03 -24.92 -11.50
C SER A 15 40.93 -25.54 -10.10
N PRO A 16 41.24 -24.78 -9.04
CA PRO A 16 40.53 -23.55 -8.73
C PRO A 16 41.40 -22.33 -8.99
N SER A 17 40.78 -21.30 -9.54
CA SER A 17 41.21 -19.91 -9.41
C SER A 17 41.65 -19.64 -7.98
N LEU A 18 42.96 -19.53 -7.74
CA LEU A 18 43.49 -18.86 -6.55
C LEU A 18 42.97 -17.42 -6.61
N SER A 19 41.90 -17.17 -5.86
CA SER A 19 41.28 -15.85 -5.79
C SER A 19 42.12 -14.96 -4.89
N TYR A 20 42.66 -13.89 -5.48
CA TYR A 20 43.38 -12.82 -4.78
C TYR A 20 42.44 -11.77 -4.15
N ALA A 21 41.12 -11.96 -4.27
CA ALA A 21 40.13 -10.95 -3.93
C ALA A 21 39.30 -11.34 -2.69
N ILE A 22 38.82 -10.31 -1.99
CA ILE A 22 37.71 -10.46 -1.05
C ILE A 22 36.50 -11.03 -1.80
N THR A 23 35.86 -12.04 -1.21
CA THR A 23 34.61 -12.59 -1.72
C THR A 23 33.52 -12.34 -0.70
N CYS A 24 32.40 -11.79 -1.16
CA CYS A 24 31.25 -11.50 -0.32
C CYS A 24 30.02 -12.16 -0.89
N SER A 25 29.15 -12.64 -0.01
CA SER A 25 27.84 -13.17 -0.35
C SER A 25 26.77 -12.46 0.48
N VAL A 26 25.64 -12.16 -0.16
CA VAL A 26 24.43 -11.69 0.52
C VAL A 26 23.42 -12.84 0.53
N SER A 27 22.75 -13.03 1.66
CA SER A 27 21.83 -14.14 1.92
C SER A 27 20.56 -13.65 2.63
N ASN A 28 19.50 -14.44 2.56
CA ASN A 28 18.18 -14.13 3.16
C ASN A 28 17.56 -12.81 2.65
N VAL A 29 17.85 -12.43 1.40
CA VAL A 29 17.19 -11.29 0.77
C VAL A 29 15.75 -11.68 0.43
N GLN A 30 14.79 -10.93 0.95
CA GLN A 30 13.36 -11.13 0.71
C GLN A 30 12.74 -9.86 0.12
N SER A 31 11.47 -9.93 -0.26
CA SER A 31 10.74 -8.74 -0.69
C SER A 31 10.44 -7.82 0.49
N VAL A 32 10.55 -6.52 0.28
CA VAL A 32 10.02 -5.50 1.19
C VAL A 32 8.51 -5.42 0.93
N ASN A 33 7.69 -5.93 1.85
CA ASN A 33 6.27 -6.11 1.61
C ASN A 33 5.43 -5.26 2.57
N PHE A 34 4.64 -4.34 2.01
CA PHE A 34 3.67 -3.52 2.74
C PHE A 34 2.35 -4.25 3.02
N SER A 35 2.17 -5.46 2.50
CA SER A 35 0.92 -6.23 2.58
C SER A 35 -0.26 -5.44 1.99
N THR A 36 -1.48 -5.63 2.52
CA THR A 36 -2.65 -4.86 2.12
C THR A 36 -2.62 -3.47 2.73
N VAL A 37 -2.75 -2.44 1.89
CA VAL A 37 -2.72 -1.03 2.31
C VAL A 37 -3.98 -0.28 1.89
N ASN A 38 -4.36 0.69 2.72
CA ASN A 38 -5.40 1.66 2.43
C ASN A 38 -4.71 2.95 1.93
N PRO A 39 -4.84 3.32 0.64
CA PRO A 39 -4.18 4.51 0.10
C PRO A 39 -4.87 5.83 0.49
N LEU A 40 -6.05 5.81 1.11
CA LEU A 40 -6.85 6.99 1.41
C LEU A 40 -6.57 7.59 2.79
N VAL A 41 -5.94 6.83 3.70
CA VAL A 41 -5.63 7.31 5.05
C VAL A 41 -4.39 8.21 5.05
N THR A 42 -4.28 9.05 6.08
CA THR A 42 -3.10 9.92 6.30
C THR A 42 -1.98 9.23 7.09
N ALA A 43 -2.27 8.10 7.74
CA ALA A 43 -1.24 7.29 8.38
C ALA A 43 -0.35 6.65 7.31
N THR A 44 0.97 6.67 7.51
CA THR A 44 1.97 6.15 6.58
C THR A 44 2.37 4.72 6.94
N PRO A 45 1.94 3.69 6.16
CA PRO A 45 2.39 2.32 6.37
C PRO A 45 3.92 2.21 6.32
N THR A 46 4.47 1.43 7.24
CA THR A 46 5.91 1.11 7.26
C THR A 46 6.11 -0.39 7.33
N THR A 47 7.23 -0.85 6.78
CA THR A 47 7.63 -2.26 6.77
C THR A 47 9.16 -2.34 6.77
N SER A 48 9.73 -3.51 7.02
CA SER A 48 11.18 -3.70 6.92
C SER A 48 11.55 -5.10 6.44
N MET A 49 12.75 -5.20 5.87
CA MET A 49 13.35 -6.47 5.44
C MET A 49 14.79 -6.50 5.92
N THR A 50 15.17 -7.58 6.61
CA THR A 50 16.54 -7.78 7.10
C THR A 50 17.20 -8.90 6.33
N PHE A 51 18.39 -8.62 5.81
CA PHE A 51 19.23 -9.61 5.13
C PHE A 51 20.60 -9.69 5.79
N SER A 52 21.33 -10.76 5.50
CA SER A 52 22.67 -11.01 6.05
C SER A 52 23.72 -10.96 4.96
N TYR A 53 24.89 -10.43 5.27
CA TYR A 53 26.06 -10.48 4.39
C TYR A 53 27.22 -11.12 5.11
N SER A 54 28.08 -11.80 4.35
CA SER A 54 29.28 -12.47 4.83
C SER A 54 30.39 -12.30 3.81
N CYS A 55 31.58 -11.95 4.27
CA CYS A 55 32.77 -11.79 3.45
C CYS A 55 33.92 -12.63 3.97
N THR A 56 34.68 -13.23 3.06
CA THR A 56 35.91 -13.96 3.37
C THR A 56 37.07 -13.35 2.58
N ARG A 57 38.23 -13.27 3.23
CA ARG A 57 39.46 -12.86 2.54
C ARG A 57 40.11 -14.08 1.87
N GLY A 58 40.59 -13.87 0.64
CA GLY A 58 41.37 -14.86 -0.10
C GLY A 58 42.72 -15.17 0.56
N VAL A 59 43.26 -16.35 0.26
CA VAL A 59 44.51 -16.89 0.85
C VAL A 59 45.79 -16.13 0.45
N LEU A 60 45.77 -15.41 -0.67
CA LEU A 60 46.92 -14.64 -1.18
C LEU A 60 46.75 -13.12 -1.09
N ASP A 61 45.67 -12.67 -0.44
CA ASP A 61 45.44 -11.25 -0.18
C ASP A 61 46.13 -10.87 1.14
N THR A 62 47.42 -10.53 1.03
CA THR A 62 48.31 -10.26 2.17
C THR A 62 48.22 -8.84 2.69
N LEU A 63 47.40 -7.98 2.06
CA LEU A 63 47.39 -6.54 2.27
C LEU A 63 46.01 -5.99 2.70
N VAL A 64 44.98 -6.82 2.92
CA VAL A 64 43.67 -6.32 3.37
C VAL A 64 43.51 -6.44 4.89
N GLY A 65 43.72 -5.32 5.58
CA GLY A 65 43.49 -5.17 7.02
C GLY A 65 42.14 -4.54 7.38
N GLY A 66 41.50 -3.85 6.44
CA GLY A 66 40.15 -3.30 6.62
C GLY A 66 39.39 -3.14 5.31
N VAL A 67 38.07 -3.36 5.38
CA VAL A 67 37.18 -3.34 4.21
C VAL A 67 35.94 -2.53 4.53
N THR A 68 35.58 -1.62 3.64
CA THR A 68 34.32 -0.89 3.67
C THR A 68 33.44 -1.38 2.54
N LEU A 69 32.33 -2.00 2.90
CA LEU A 69 31.28 -2.42 1.99
C LEU A 69 30.25 -1.31 1.86
N CYS A 70 29.86 -0.97 0.63
CA CYS A 70 28.79 -0.02 0.38
C CYS A 70 27.64 -0.70 -0.35
N PHE A 71 26.50 -0.76 0.32
CA PHE A 71 25.27 -1.34 -0.20
C PHE A 71 24.48 -0.25 -0.91
N ASN A 72 24.55 -0.26 -2.24
CA ASN A 72 23.95 0.73 -3.10
C ASN A 72 22.59 0.26 -3.60
N ILE A 73 21.55 1.08 -3.41
CA ILE A 73 20.23 0.89 -4.02
C ILE A 73 20.00 2.03 -5.01
N GLY A 74 20.26 1.75 -6.28
CA GLY A 74 20.04 2.63 -7.41
C GLY A 74 18.57 2.79 -7.77
N ALA A 75 18.31 3.29 -8.99
CA ALA A 75 16.97 3.43 -9.53
C ALA A 75 16.28 2.06 -9.68
N SER A 76 14.96 2.02 -9.52
CA SER A 76 14.20 0.80 -9.75
C SER A 76 13.83 0.64 -11.23
N THR A 77 13.26 -0.51 -11.60
CA THR A 77 12.79 -0.72 -12.99
C THR A 77 11.63 0.19 -13.38
N ASN A 78 10.83 0.64 -12.41
CA ASN A 78 9.66 1.49 -12.66
C ASN A 78 10.00 2.97 -12.58
N THR A 79 10.93 3.33 -11.70
CA THR A 79 11.32 4.71 -11.47
C THR A 79 12.81 4.85 -11.71
N ASN A 80 13.17 5.66 -12.70
CA ASN A 80 14.56 6.08 -12.95
C ASN A 80 15.06 7.07 -11.86
N GLN A 81 14.60 6.91 -10.61
CA GLN A 81 14.82 7.81 -9.48
C GLN A 81 15.11 7.02 -8.20
N VAL A 82 15.83 7.65 -7.27
CA VAL A 82 16.23 7.09 -5.97
C VAL A 82 15.56 7.83 -4.81
N THR A 83 15.32 9.13 -4.97
CA THR A 83 14.72 10.02 -3.96
C THR A 83 13.20 9.93 -3.87
N THR A 84 12.53 9.48 -4.94
CA THR A 84 11.11 9.14 -4.97
C THR A 84 10.94 7.88 -5.78
N ARG A 85 10.47 6.80 -5.15
CA ARG A 85 10.30 5.50 -5.79
C ARG A 85 8.81 5.21 -5.95
N ALA A 86 8.44 4.42 -6.95
CA ALA A 86 7.06 4.04 -7.16
C ALA A 86 6.95 2.58 -7.61
N MET A 87 6.07 1.84 -6.94
CA MET A 87 5.58 0.57 -7.44
C MET A 87 4.56 0.82 -8.55
N ALA A 88 4.47 -0.11 -9.48
CA ALA A 88 3.49 -0.07 -10.57
C ALA A 88 2.55 -1.26 -10.47
N ASN A 89 1.28 -1.02 -10.80
CA ASN A 89 0.27 -2.03 -11.09
C ASN A 89 -0.02 -1.97 -12.59
N THR A 90 0.22 -3.06 -13.30
CA THR A 90 -0.01 -3.19 -14.75
C THR A 90 -1.41 -3.73 -15.09
N GLY A 91 -2.26 -3.99 -14.08
CA GLY A 91 -3.66 -4.36 -14.28
C GLY A 91 -4.47 -3.25 -14.91
N THR A 92 -5.75 -3.52 -15.18
CA THR A 92 -6.69 -2.52 -15.71
C THR A 92 -7.71 -2.14 -14.62
N PRO A 93 -7.75 -0.87 -14.16
CA PRO A 93 -6.89 0.25 -14.54
C PRO A 93 -5.49 0.20 -13.91
N ALA A 94 -4.49 0.64 -14.69
CA ALA A 94 -3.11 0.70 -14.23
C ALA A 94 -2.96 1.82 -13.20
N GLY A 95 -1.97 1.70 -12.32
CA GLY A 95 -1.73 2.69 -11.28
C GLY A 95 -0.30 2.66 -10.77
N THR A 96 0.08 3.70 -10.04
CA THR A 96 1.35 3.77 -9.32
C THR A 96 1.12 3.97 -7.83
N LEU A 97 2.07 3.52 -7.02
CA LEU A 97 2.06 3.68 -5.58
C LEU A 97 3.46 4.08 -5.09
N SER A 98 3.58 5.32 -4.64
CA SER A 98 4.82 5.96 -4.21
C SER A 98 5.26 5.46 -2.85
N TYR A 99 6.55 5.21 -2.70
CA TYR A 99 7.16 4.75 -1.46
C TYR A 99 8.61 5.24 -1.38
N GLN A 100 9.23 5.03 -0.23
CA GLN A 100 10.66 5.24 -0.08
C GLN A 100 11.30 4.21 0.86
N LEU A 101 12.57 3.92 0.62
CA LEU A 101 13.43 3.04 1.40
C LEU A 101 14.44 3.87 2.20
N TYR A 102 14.61 3.51 3.46
CA TYR A 102 15.45 4.20 4.42
C TYR A 102 16.45 3.25 5.07
N GLN A 103 17.57 3.82 5.50
CA GLN A 103 18.63 3.13 6.25
C GLN A 103 18.25 2.86 7.71
N ASN A 104 17.26 3.61 8.19
CA ASN A 104 16.74 3.62 9.55
C ASN A 104 15.23 3.92 9.48
N THR A 105 14.55 4.04 10.62
CA THR A 105 13.10 4.29 10.68
C THR A 105 12.72 5.70 10.17
N GLY A 106 12.79 5.92 8.85
CA GLY A 106 12.32 7.11 8.13
C GLY A 106 13.25 8.31 8.06
N GLY A 107 14.52 8.20 8.50
CA GLY A 107 15.44 9.34 8.58
C GLY A 107 16.26 9.58 7.30
N THR A 108 17.05 8.59 6.90
CA THR A 108 17.99 8.72 5.77
C THR A 108 17.60 7.80 4.63
N VAL A 109 17.37 8.36 3.43
CA VAL A 109 17.05 7.58 2.23
C VAL A 109 18.20 6.61 1.92
N TRP A 110 17.87 5.34 1.72
CA TRP A 110 18.83 4.36 1.24
C TRP A 110 18.96 4.48 -0.28
N GLY A 111 20.06 5.09 -0.70
CA GLY A 111 20.36 5.33 -2.10
C GLY A 111 21.66 4.70 -2.56
N SER A 112 22.33 5.40 -3.45
CA SER A 112 23.51 4.92 -4.16
C SER A 112 24.57 6.02 -4.21
N GLN A 113 25.83 5.64 -4.05
CA GLN A 113 26.98 6.53 -4.22
C GLN A 113 27.06 7.17 -5.61
N TYR A 114 26.36 6.58 -6.58
CA TYR A 114 26.32 7.05 -7.97
C TYR A 114 25.21 8.07 -8.22
N VAL A 115 24.38 8.39 -7.21
CA VAL A 115 23.27 9.33 -7.33
C VAL A 115 23.45 10.46 -6.31
N ALA A 116 23.66 11.68 -6.83
CA ALA A 116 23.86 12.86 -6.02
C ALA A 116 22.70 13.10 -5.03
N GLY A 117 23.05 13.50 -3.80
CA GLY A 117 22.07 13.76 -2.74
C GLY A 117 21.54 12.51 -2.02
N THR A 118 22.05 11.32 -2.34
CA THR A 118 21.72 10.07 -1.63
C THR A 118 22.97 9.38 -1.11
N THR A 119 22.83 8.54 -0.09
CA THR A 119 23.95 7.79 0.49
C THR A 119 23.65 6.29 0.52
N PRO A 120 24.62 5.42 0.21
CA PRO A 120 24.51 4.00 0.47
C PRO A 120 24.68 3.71 1.97
N VAL A 121 24.29 2.53 2.40
CA VAL A 121 24.64 2.03 3.74
C VAL A 121 26.06 1.48 3.70
N MET A 122 26.91 1.94 4.61
CA MET A 122 28.28 1.47 4.74
C MET A 122 28.40 0.45 5.87
N ALA A 123 29.11 -0.65 5.61
CA ALA A 123 29.47 -1.64 6.63
C ALA A 123 30.99 -1.82 6.64
N ASN A 124 31.58 -1.58 7.80
CA ASN A 124 33.03 -1.66 7.99
C ASN A 124 33.38 -3.02 8.59
N LEU A 125 34.16 -3.81 7.86
CA LEU A 125 34.74 -5.05 8.34
C LEU A 125 36.20 -4.78 8.71
N GLY A 126 36.55 -4.99 9.99
CA GLY A 126 37.93 -4.92 10.47
C GLY A 126 38.80 -6.04 9.89
N SER A 127 39.92 -6.36 10.56
CA SER A 127 40.85 -7.38 10.07
C SER A 127 40.15 -8.71 9.83
N LEU A 128 39.97 -9.05 8.56
CA LEU A 128 39.44 -10.35 8.15
C LEU A 128 40.49 -11.42 8.47
N ALA A 129 40.10 -12.62 8.89
CA ALA A 129 41.02 -13.74 8.95
C ALA A 129 40.91 -14.57 7.65
N ILE A 130 42.01 -15.19 7.23
CA ILE A 130 42.03 -15.99 5.99
C ILE A 130 41.03 -17.15 6.15
N GLY A 131 40.09 -17.27 5.22
CA GLY A 131 39.10 -18.34 5.23
C GLY A 131 38.04 -18.26 6.35
N VAL A 132 38.02 -17.20 7.15
CA VAL A 132 37.01 -17.00 8.20
C VAL A 132 35.95 -16.02 7.70
N PRO A 133 34.67 -16.42 7.62
CA PRO A 133 33.59 -15.53 7.23
C PRO A 133 33.31 -14.50 8.32
N THR A 134 33.38 -13.23 7.97
CA THR A 134 32.98 -12.11 8.82
C THR A 134 31.85 -11.34 8.15
N GLY A 135 30.83 -10.99 8.90
CA GLY A 135 29.62 -10.42 8.34
C GLY A 135 28.72 -9.75 9.37
N GLY A 136 27.54 -9.38 8.90
CA GLY A 136 26.51 -8.76 9.73
C GLY A 136 25.16 -8.80 9.03
N SER A 137 24.22 -8.04 9.56
CA SER A 137 22.90 -7.87 8.98
C SER A 137 22.61 -6.40 8.73
N LEU A 138 21.85 -6.12 7.67
CA LEU A 138 21.30 -4.79 7.40
C LEU A 138 19.79 -4.89 7.24
N THR A 139 19.09 -3.84 7.64
CA THR A 139 17.63 -3.77 7.57
C THR A 139 17.22 -2.62 6.67
N VAL A 140 16.52 -2.94 5.58
CA VAL A 140 15.87 -1.96 4.70
C VAL A 140 14.54 -1.58 5.34
N TYR A 141 14.30 -0.28 5.57
CA TYR A 141 13.04 0.22 6.10
C TYR A 141 12.22 0.84 4.97
N GLY A 142 11.04 0.32 4.67
CA GLY A 142 10.13 0.88 3.68
C GLY A 142 9.07 1.75 4.34
N THR A 143 8.76 2.91 3.75
CA THR A 143 7.61 3.74 4.11
C THR A 143 6.77 4.07 2.87
N LEU A 144 5.46 3.96 2.99
CA LEU A 144 4.53 4.34 1.94
C LEU A 144 4.12 5.81 2.11
N SER A 145 4.10 6.57 1.02
CA SER A 145 3.74 8.00 1.06
C SER A 145 2.24 8.18 0.89
N THR A 146 1.46 8.14 1.96
CA THR A 146 -0.01 8.32 1.92
C THR A 146 -0.41 9.75 2.32
N PRO A 147 -1.59 10.26 1.88
CA PRO A 147 -2.57 9.61 1.02
C PRO A 147 -2.17 9.59 -0.47
N GLN A 148 -2.62 8.58 -1.22
CA GLN A 148 -2.44 8.43 -2.67
C GLN A 148 -3.80 8.13 -3.33
N THR A 149 -4.64 9.15 -3.40
CA THR A 149 -6.04 9.03 -3.84
C THR A 149 -6.21 8.53 -5.26
N THR A 150 -5.18 8.63 -6.11
CA THR A 150 -5.23 8.11 -7.49
C THR A 150 -4.94 6.61 -7.60
N ALA A 151 -4.46 5.96 -6.53
CA ALA A 151 -4.13 4.54 -6.53
C ALA A 151 -5.39 3.67 -6.73
N THR A 152 -5.30 2.71 -7.63
CA THR A 152 -6.37 1.80 -8.02
C THR A 152 -6.19 0.44 -7.32
N PRO A 153 -7.26 -0.33 -7.05
CA PRO A 153 -7.12 -1.67 -6.50
C PRO A 153 -6.26 -2.58 -7.37
N GLY A 154 -5.36 -3.33 -6.74
CA GLY A 154 -4.48 -4.28 -7.43
C GLY A 154 -3.17 -4.55 -6.72
N SER A 155 -2.31 -5.33 -7.39
CA SER A 155 -0.99 -5.69 -6.89
C SER A 155 0.06 -4.76 -7.49
N TYR A 156 0.84 -4.14 -6.61
CA TYR A 156 1.87 -3.18 -6.94
C TYR A 156 3.24 -3.80 -6.70
N THR A 157 4.12 -3.66 -7.69
CA THR A 157 5.47 -4.22 -7.62
C THR A 157 6.49 -3.21 -8.11
N ASP A 158 7.64 -3.15 -7.45
CA ASP A 158 8.84 -2.49 -7.95
C ASP A 158 10.05 -3.41 -7.80
N ASN A 159 10.91 -3.51 -8.81
CA ASN A 159 12.00 -4.48 -8.83
C ASN A 159 13.37 -3.79 -8.84
N PHE A 160 14.28 -4.30 -8.01
CA PHE A 160 15.69 -3.95 -7.99
C PHE A 160 16.51 -5.13 -8.46
N SER A 161 17.15 -4.98 -9.62
CA SER A 161 17.92 -6.05 -10.24
C SER A 161 19.33 -6.13 -9.66
N ALA A 162 20.09 -7.13 -10.08
CA ALA A 162 21.51 -7.25 -9.75
C ALA A 162 22.36 -6.06 -10.26
N ALA A 163 21.83 -5.21 -11.15
CA ALA A 163 22.50 -4.00 -11.61
C ALA A 163 22.19 -2.77 -10.75
N THR A 164 21.07 -2.77 -10.01
CA THR A 164 20.61 -1.61 -9.24
C THR A 164 20.70 -1.82 -7.73
N ALA A 165 20.76 -3.05 -7.24
CA ALA A 165 21.07 -3.38 -5.85
C ALA A 165 22.44 -4.07 -5.76
N VAL A 166 23.51 -3.28 -5.63
CA VAL A 166 24.91 -3.74 -5.72
C VAL A 166 25.71 -3.44 -4.45
N VAL A 167 26.63 -4.34 -4.13
CA VAL A 167 27.62 -4.14 -3.05
C VAL A 167 28.96 -3.81 -3.69
N THR A 168 29.51 -2.66 -3.35
CA THR A 168 30.87 -2.28 -3.73
C THR A 168 31.82 -2.38 -2.54
N SER A 169 33.11 -2.59 -2.79
CA SER A 169 34.14 -2.65 -1.75
C SER A 169 35.19 -1.56 -1.91
N ASN A 170 35.65 -1.02 -0.79
CA ASN A 170 36.91 -0.29 -0.66
C ASN A 170 37.81 -0.97 0.36
N THR A 171 39.08 -1.21 0.04
CA THR A 171 40.00 -2.00 0.86
C THR A 171 41.22 -1.17 1.25
N ALA A 172 41.73 -1.33 2.47
CA ALA A 172 42.98 -0.72 2.92
C ALA A 172 43.79 -1.64 3.86
N LEU A 173 45.05 -1.27 4.07
CA LEU A 173 46.05 -2.09 4.77
C LEU A 173 45.79 -2.30 6.27
N LEU A 174 45.15 -1.34 6.93
CA LEU A 174 45.05 -1.31 8.40
C LEU A 174 43.61 -1.13 8.90
N ILE A 175 42.94 -0.07 8.45
CA ILE A 175 41.59 0.28 8.90
C ILE A 175 40.63 0.39 7.71
N PRO A 176 39.33 0.08 7.87
CA PRO A 176 38.33 0.26 6.83
C PRO A 176 38.29 1.72 6.35
N PRO A 177 38.37 2.00 5.04
CA PRO A 177 38.24 3.35 4.50
C PRO A 177 36.92 4.03 4.88
N GLY A 178 36.92 5.33 5.14
CA GLY A 178 35.67 6.08 5.39
C GLY A 178 34.81 6.35 4.15
N THR A 179 35.20 5.80 2.98
CA THR A 179 34.58 6.06 1.69
C THR A 179 34.32 4.78 0.91
N CYS A 180 33.33 4.84 0.02
CA CYS A 180 33.01 3.74 -0.87
C CYS A 180 33.98 3.62 -2.04
N GLY A 181 34.18 2.38 -2.50
CA GLY A 181 34.93 2.05 -3.70
C GLY A 181 34.00 1.79 -4.89
N SER A 182 34.57 1.54 -6.06
CA SER A 182 33.82 1.28 -7.31
C SER A 182 33.74 -0.20 -7.70
N THR A 183 34.54 -1.07 -7.08
CA THR A 183 34.56 -2.50 -7.39
C THR A 183 33.30 -3.19 -6.89
N VAL A 184 32.47 -3.68 -7.80
CA VAL A 184 31.29 -4.50 -7.46
C VAL A 184 31.75 -5.91 -7.09
N ILE A 185 31.36 -6.37 -5.91
CA ILE A 185 31.78 -7.66 -5.33
C ILE A 185 30.61 -8.60 -5.03
N SER A 186 29.40 -8.06 -4.92
CA SER A 186 28.16 -8.83 -4.76
C SER A 186 26.96 -7.98 -5.21
N ASN A 187 25.80 -8.59 -5.29
CA ASN A 187 24.51 -7.92 -5.46
C ASN A 187 23.50 -8.47 -4.44
N PHE A 188 22.35 -7.81 -4.33
CA PHE A 188 21.26 -8.20 -3.42
C PHE A 188 19.91 -7.82 -4.04
N ALA A 189 19.60 -8.37 -5.21
CA ALA A 189 18.34 -8.10 -5.90
C ALA A 189 17.11 -8.40 -5.00
N PHE A 190 16.10 -7.53 -5.04
CA PHE A 190 14.89 -7.66 -4.25
C PHE A 190 13.71 -6.95 -4.94
N SER A 191 12.51 -7.17 -4.43
CA SER A 191 11.29 -6.49 -4.89
C SER A 191 10.61 -5.76 -3.74
N VAL A 192 9.88 -4.70 -4.06
CA VAL A 192 8.99 -3.99 -3.15
C VAL A 192 7.56 -4.27 -3.58
N LEU A 193 6.74 -4.71 -2.64
CA LEU A 193 5.39 -5.21 -2.89
C LEU A 193 4.35 -4.49 -2.02
N ALA A 194 3.17 -4.26 -2.58
CA ALA A 194 1.99 -3.82 -1.86
C ALA A 194 0.72 -4.28 -2.58
N THR A 195 -0.38 -4.41 -1.84
CA THR A 195 -1.71 -4.68 -2.42
C THR A 195 -2.67 -3.58 -2.00
N VAL A 196 -3.24 -2.87 -2.96
CA VAL A 196 -4.35 -1.95 -2.71
C VAL A 196 -5.65 -2.75 -2.81
N ALA A 197 -6.38 -2.86 -1.71
CA ALA A 197 -7.69 -3.51 -1.70
C ALA A 197 -8.78 -2.52 -2.11
N LYS A 198 -9.88 -3.05 -2.68
CA LYS A 198 -11.13 -2.29 -2.79
C LYS A 198 -11.64 -1.97 -1.39
N GLN A 199 -12.07 -0.73 -1.18
CA GLN A 199 -12.64 -0.29 0.08
C GLN A 199 -13.52 0.92 -0.14
N CYS A 200 -14.54 1.05 0.70
CA CYS A 200 -15.41 2.20 0.78
C CYS A 200 -15.70 2.54 2.24
N THR A 201 -15.65 3.82 2.58
CA THR A 201 -16.07 4.36 3.87
C THR A 201 -17.35 5.16 3.69
N LEU A 202 -18.34 4.91 4.53
CA LEU A 202 -19.60 5.65 4.56
C LEU A 202 -19.60 6.61 5.75
N THR A 203 -20.00 7.85 5.50
CA THR A 203 -20.22 8.87 6.54
C THR A 203 -21.64 9.42 6.38
N THR A 204 -22.45 9.38 7.45
CA THR A 204 -23.79 9.97 7.46
C THR A 204 -23.77 11.32 8.17
N ASN A 205 -24.39 12.36 7.62
CA ASN A 205 -24.41 13.71 8.21
C ASN A 205 -25.61 13.95 9.14
N GLY A 206 -25.99 12.94 9.93
CA GLY A 206 -27.09 12.99 10.90
C GLY A 206 -28.44 12.51 10.38
N ASN A 207 -29.50 12.82 11.11
CA ASN A 207 -30.86 12.35 10.83
C ASN A 207 -31.58 13.24 9.81
N ILE A 208 -32.52 12.67 9.06
CA ILE A 208 -33.49 13.46 8.30
C ILE A 208 -34.64 13.80 9.23
N ASN A 209 -34.84 15.08 9.53
CA ASN A 209 -35.93 15.55 10.38
C ASN A 209 -37.02 16.20 9.52
N LEU A 210 -38.22 15.61 9.52
CA LEU A 210 -39.40 16.14 8.81
C LEU A 210 -40.08 17.31 9.57
N GLY A 211 -39.65 17.59 10.80
CA GLY A 211 -40.17 18.65 11.64
C GLY A 211 -41.53 18.34 12.26
N SER A 212 -42.02 19.28 13.08
CA SER A 212 -43.38 19.26 13.61
C SER A 212 -44.34 19.87 12.59
N VAL A 213 -45.41 19.17 12.25
CA VAL A 213 -46.38 19.60 11.24
C VAL A 213 -47.81 19.49 11.75
N SER A 214 -48.72 20.29 11.17
CA SER A 214 -50.16 20.15 11.38
C SER A 214 -50.66 18.82 10.82
N ALA A 215 -51.73 18.25 11.39
CA ALA A 215 -52.40 17.06 10.85
C ALA A 215 -52.92 17.25 9.41
N THR A 216 -53.11 18.51 8.96
CA THR A 216 -53.49 18.86 7.59
C THR A 216 -52.32 18.94 6.62
N ALA A 217 -51.08 18.79 7.08
CA ALA A 217 -49.91 18.83 6.21
C ALA A 217 -49.88 17.62 5.27
N VAL A 218 -49.50 17.89 4.04
CA VAL A 218 -49.30 16.88 2.99
C VAL A 218 -47.92 17.05 2.38
N ASN A 219 -47.36 15.95 1.89
CA ASN A 219 -46.09 15.92 1.17
C ASN A 219 -44.93 16.58 1.96
N THR A 220 -44.94 16.44 3.28
CA THR A 220 -43.87 16.93 4.15
C THR A 220 -42.56 16.28 3.73
N ALA A 221 -41.59 17.10 3.35
CA ALA A 221 -40.30 16.63 2.84
C ALA A 221 -39.14 17.30 3.56
N SER A 222 -38.08 16.54 3.76
CA SER A 222 -36.80 17.01 4.26
C SER A 222 -35.69 16.16 3.66
N SER A 223 -34.45 16.57 3.86
CA SER A 223 -33.30 15.86 3.34
C SER A 223 -32.10 15.96 4.25
N ASN A 224 -31.21 14.99 4.12
CA ASN A 224 -29.87 15.08 4.65
C ASN A 224 -28.90 14.41 3.67
N THR A 225 -27.62 14.49 3.95
CA THR A 225 -26.57 13.97 3.08
C THR A 225 -25.84 12.80 3.72
N LEU A 226 -25.34 11.93 2.87
CA LEU A 226 -24.34 10.93 3.21
C LEU A 226 -23.17 11.07 2.23
N SER A 227 -21.99 10.69 2.65
CA SER A 227 -20.78 10.72 1.83
C SER A 227 -20.19 9.32 1.76
N VAL A 228 -19.80 8.91 0.56
CA VAL A 228 -19.13 7.64 0.30
C VAL A 228 -17.75 7.94 -0.27
N ASP A 229 -16.71 7.46 0.39
CA ASP A 229 -15.32 7.57 -0.04
C ASP A 229 -14.77 6.19 -0.39
N CYS A 230 -14.54 5.93 -1.67
CA CYS A 230 -14.08 4.66 -2.18
C CYS A 230 -12.75 4.79 -2.92
N THR A 231 -11.94 3.74 -2.89
CA THR A 231 -10.70 3.64 -3.69
C THR A 231 -10.96 3.94 -5.16
N ASN A 232 -10.01 4.64 -5.79
CA ASN A 232 -10.16 5.08 -7.18
C ASN A 232 -10.50 3.90 -8.10
N SER A 233 -11.42 4.13 -9.04
CA SER A 233 -11.93 3.14 -9.98
C SER A 233 -12.66 1.93 -9.37
N THR A 234 -13.01 1.97 -8.08
CA THR A 234 -13.83 0.91 -7.45
C THR A 234 -15.31 1.19 -7.73
N PRO A 235 -16.02 0.36 -8.53
CA PRO A 235 -17.45 0.52 -8.70
C PRO A 235 -18.17 0.21 -7.39
N TYR A 236 -19.22 0.95 -7.08
CA TYR A 236 -20.04 0.69 -5.91
C TYR A 236 -21.51 0.98 -6.16
N THR A 237 -22.36 0.41 -5.31
CA THR A 237 -23.80 0.74 -5.23
C THR A 237 -24.18 1.10 -3.79
N ILE A 238 -25.10 2.05 -3.66
CA ILE A 238 -25.66 2.51 -2.39
C ILE A 238 -27.15 2.14 -2.36
N GLY A 239 -27.50 1.26 -1.44
CA GLY A 239 -28.88 0.85 -1.18
C GLY A 239 -29.40 1.38 0.15
N LEU A 240 -30.65 1.84 0.18
CA LEU A 240 -31.36 2.26 1.39
C LEU A 240 -32.43 1.22 1.76
N VAL A 241 -32.38 0.71 2.99
CA VAL A 241 -33.33 -0.29 3.51
C VAL A 241 -33.95 0.25 4.80
N PRO A 242 -35.23 0.69 4.77
CA PRO A 242 -35.96 1.04 6.00
C PRO A 242 -36.13 -0.18 6.93
N SER A 243 -36.49 0.04 8.19
CA SER A 243 -36.57 -1.05 9.19
C SER A 243 -37.59 -2.14 8.86
N ASN A 244 -38.58 -1.83 8.02
CA ASN A 244 -39.55 -2.80 7.48
C ASN A 244 -38.98 -3.71 6.36
N SER A 245 -37.67 -3.66 6.09
CA SER A 245 -36.97 -4.43 5.05
C SER A 245 -37.44 -4.15 3.61
N SER A 246 -38.07 -3.00 3.37
CA SER A 246 -38.52 -2.61 2.03
C SER A 246 -37.34 -2.33 1.09
N THR A 247 -37.31 -2.99 -0.06
CA THR A 247 -36.30 -2.76 -1.11
C THR A 247 -36.67 -1.59 -2.03
N THR A 248 -37.88 -1.05 -1.91
CA THR A 248 -38.36 0.10 -2.69
C THR A 248 -38.02 1.44 -2.03
N GLY A 249 -37.40 1.45 -0.85
CA GLY A 249 -37.19 2.69 -0.08
C GLY A 249 -38.46 3.25 0.56
N ALA A 250 -39.58 2.52 0.46
CA ALA A 250 -40.83 2.84 1.14
C ALA A 250 -40.76 2.36 2.59
N GLY A 251 -40.53 3.30 3.51
CA GLY A 251 -40.37 3.04 4.93
C GLY A 251 -41.58 3.43 5.75
N VAL A 252 -41.53 3.12 7.04
CA VAL A 252 -42.63 3.36 7.97
C VAL A 252 -42.06 3.84 9.31
N MET A 253 -42.35 5.09 9.68
CA MET A 253 -41.99 5.60 11.00
C MET A 253 -43.01 5.13 12.03
N SER A 254 -42.52 4.57 13.14
CA SER A 254 -43.37 4.06 14.23
C SER A 254 -43.56 5.12 15.31
N GLY A 255 -44.80 5.26 15.78
CA GLY A 255 -45.12 6.13 16.92
C GLY A 255 -44.49 5.64 18.22
N THR A 256 -44.22 6.55 19.13
CA THR A 256 -43.75 6.21 20.49
C THR A 256 -44.91 5.72 21.36
N ALA A 257 -44.71 4.64 22.12
CA ALA A 257 -45.73 4.08 23.00
C ALA A 257 -46.33 5.15 23.94
N PRO A 258 -47.66 5.21 24.14
CA PRO A 258 -48.66 4.20 23.76
C PRO A 258 -49.19 4.29 22.32
N ASN A 259 -48.75 5.26 21.53
CA ASN A 259 -49.18 5.42 20.14
C ASN A 259 -48.77 4.20 19.29
N LYS A 260 -49.72 3.65 18.53
CA LYS A 260 -49.51 2.50 17.63
C LYS A 260 -49.61 2.89 16.15
N ASP A 261 -49.89 4.15 15.86
CA ASP A 261 -49.93 4.64 14.50
C ASP A 261 -48.55 4.56 13.86
N THR A 262 -48.57 4.46 12.54
CA THR A 262 -47.38 4.40 11.73
C THR A 262 -47.50 5.36 10.55
N VAL A 263 -46.45 6.13 10.29
CA VAL A 263 -46.44 7.14 9.23
C VAL A 263 -45.58 6.63 8.07
N PRO A 264 -46.18 6.31 6.90
CA PRO A 264 -45.42 5.89 5.73
C PRO A 264 -44.65 7.07 5.14
N TYR A 265 -43.43 6.78 4.67
CA TYR A 265 -42.60 7.73 3.95
C TYR A 265 -41.89 7.04 2.79
N GLN A 266 -41.36 7.85 1.87
CA GLN A 266 -40.61 7.35 0.72
C GLN A 266 -39.28 8.07 0.60
N LEU A 267 -38.21 7.28 0.52
CA LEU A 267 -36.84 7.75 0.27
C LEU A 267 -36.61 7.99 -1.22
N ARG A 268 -35.89 9.07 -1.54
CA ARG A 268 -35.61 9.53 -2.90
C ARG A 268 -34.21 10.12 -3.03
N SER A 269 -33.66 10.06 -4.25
CA SER A 269 -32.38 10.67 -4.62
C SER A 269 -32.53 12.09 -5.19
N THR A 270 -33.75 12.48 -5.56
CA THR A 270 -34.10 13.84 -5.97
C THR A 270 -35.26 14.38 -5.14
N SER A 271 -35.40 15.71 -5.12
CA SER A 271 -36.35 16.39 -4.25
C SER A 271 -37.82 16.21 -4.69
N GLY A 272 -38.72 16.33 -3.70
CA GLY A 272 -40.18 16.35 -3.93
C GLY A 272 -40.82 14.97 -4.07
N ILE A 273 -42.15 14.94 -4.07
CA ILE A 273 -42.94 13.69 -4.11
C ILE A 273 -42.79 12.90 -5.42
N ASN A 274 -42.42 13.58 -6.51
CA ASN A 274 -42.16 12.96 -7.80
C ASN A 274 -40.67 12.66 -8.03
N GLY A 275 -39.83 12.85 -7.01
CA GLY A 275 -38.41 12.53 -7.11
C GLY A 275 -38.17 11.04 -7.31
N VAL A 276 -36.97 10.71 -7.78
CA VAL A 276 -36.56 9.34 -8.11
C VAL A 276 -36.44 8.54 -6.84
N VAL A 277 -37.20 7.44 -6.76
CA VAL A 277 -37.19 6.51 -5.62
C VAL A 277 -35.79 5.95 -5.38
N TRP A 278 -35.35 5.95 -4.13
CA TRP A 278 -34.09 5.35 -3.71
C TRP A 278 -34.33 4.25 -2.70
N GLY A 279 -34.09 3.00 -3.11
CA GLY A 279 -34.17 1.81 -2.27
C GLY A 279 -32.90 0.97 -2.39
N SER A 280 -33.03 -0.35 -2.36
CA SER A 280 -31.90 -1.29 -2.34
C SER A 280 -31.95 -2.36 -3.43
N SER A 281 -32.88 -2.26 -4.38
CA SER A 281 -32.93 -3.13 -5.55
C SER A 281 -32.06 -2.60 -6.68
N ALA A 282 -31.70 -3.44 -7.66
CA ALA A 282 -30.91 -3.01 -8.82
C ALA A 282 -31.57 -1.87 -9.63
N ALA A 283 -32.90 -1.71 -9.54
CA ALA A 283 -33.64 -0.68 -10.27
C ALA A 283 -33.65 0.70 -9.55
N ASN A 284 -33.32 0.76 -8.26
CA ASN A 284 -33.47 1.97 -7.44
C ASN A 284 -32.34 2.18 -6.42
N SER A 285 -31.27 1.39 -6.47
CA SER A 285 -30.00 1.71 -5.82
C SER A 285 -29.24 2.75 -6.64
N ILE A 286 -28.41 3.58 -6.00
CA ILE A 286 -27.54 4.51 -6.70
C ILE A 286 -26.20 3.84 -6.98
N ALA A 287 -25.76 3.83 -8.24
CA ALA A 287 -24.42 3.40 -8.61
C ALA A 287 -23.43 4.57 -8.61
N GLY A 288 -22.16 4.28 -8.34
CA GLY A 288 -21.06 5.22 -8.43
C GLY A 288 -19.74 4.50 -8.72
N THR A 289 -18.70 5.29 -9.00
CA THR A 289 -17.33 4.80 -9.14
C THR A 289 -16.44 5.64 -8.24
N GLY A 290 -15.63 4.98 -7.41
CA GLY A 290 -14.71 5.64 -6.49
C GLY A 290 -13.73 6.54 -7.23
N SER A 291 -13.48 7.72 -6.68
CA SER A 291 -12.51 8.70 -7.18
C SER A 291 -11.30 8.85 -6.25
N GLY A 292 -11.25 8.06 -5.17
CA GLY A 292 -10.29 8.24 -4.07
C GLY A 292 -10.57 9.44 -3.18
N SER A 293 -11.77 10.02 -3.28
CA SER A 293 -12.25 11.10 -2.43
C SER A 293 -13.73 10.92 -2.14
N ALA A 294 -14.18 11.50 -1.02
CA ALA A 294 -15.58 11.49 -0.61
C ALA A 294 -16.51 12.10 -1.67
N THR A 295 -17.51 11.32 -2.09
CA THR A 295 -18.62 11.76 -2.95
C THR A 295 -19.89 11.90 -2.11
N THR A 296 -20.52 13.07 -2.16
CA THR A 296 -21.72 13.36 -1.35
C THR A 296 -22.99 13.07 -2.13
N TYR A 297 -23.94 12.42 -1.46
CA TYR A 297 -25.27 12.10 -1.95
C TYR A 297 -26.33 12.68 -1.02
N THR A 298 -27.39 13.25 -1.60
CA THR A 298 -28.52 13.78 -0.84
C THR A 298 -29.65 12.77 -0.82
N VAL A 299 -30.09 12.40 0.38
CA VAL A 299 -31.27 11.55 0.61
C VAL A 299 -32.44 12.46 0.98
N TYR A 300 -33.52 12.35 0.23
CA TYR A 300 -34.78 13.02 0.51
C TYR A 300 -35.77 12.03 1.11
N ALA A 301 -36.49 12.42 2.15
CA ALA A 301 -37.62 11.68 2.68
C ALA A 301 -38.90 12.52 2.49
N THR A 302 -39.97 11.89 2.02
CA THR A 302 -41.30 12.55 1.92
C THR A 302 -42.36 11.68 2.60
N ALA A 303 -43.10 12.27 3.54
CA ALA A 303 -44.32 11.71 4.10
C ALA A 303 -45.53 12.35 3.40
N ALA A 304 -46.42 11.52 2.83
CA ALA A 304 -47.52 12.02 1.99
C ALA A 304 -48.64 12.69 2.80
N SER A 305 -48.89 12.23 4.03
CA SER A 305 -49.93 12.72 4.93
C SER A 305 -49.38 12.81 6.35
N ALA A 306 -49.90 13.76 7.14
CA ALA A 306 -49.60 13.92 8.56
C ALA A 306 -50.81 13.64 9.49
N ASN A 307 -51.95 13.21 8.95
CA ASN A 307 -53.18 12.99 9.71
C ASN A 307 -53.16 11.67 10.51
N TYR A 308 -52.31 11.61 11.53
CA TYR A 308 -52.16 10.49 12.47
C TYR A 308 -52.22 11.01 13.91
N THR A 309 -52.27 10.10 14.89
CA THR A 309 -52.28 10.45 16.32
C THR A 309 -51.13 11.40 16.65
N PRO A 310 -51.37 12.52 17.35
CA PRO A 310 -50.29 13.45 17.73
C PRO A 310 -49.20 12.74 18.54
N GLY A 311 -47.95 12.86 18.10
CA GLY A 311 -46.81 12.22 18.75
C GLY A 311 -45.54 12.29 17.92
N SER A 312 -44.47 11.69 18.42
CA SER A 312 -43.21 11.54 17.69
C SER A 312 -43.17 10.19 16.98
N TYR A 313 -42.65 10.21 15.76
CA TYR A 313 -42.51 9.03 14.91
C TYR A 313 -41.06 8.91 14.45
N SER A 314 -40.52 7.70 14.46
CA SER A 314 -39.14 7.46 14.01
C SER A 314 -39.00 6.13 13.25
N ASP A 315 -38.04 6.08 12.34
CA ASP A 315 -37.58 4.87 11.67
C ASP A 315 -36.04 4.86 11.63
N THR A 316 -35.43 3.69 11.53
CA THR A 316 -33.99 3.53 11.28
C THR A 316 -33.79 2.93 9.91
N VAL A 317 -33.10 3.67 9.04
CA VAL A 317 -32.76 3.23 7.68
C VAL A 317 -31.33 2.70 7.67
N THR A 318 -31.15 1.48 7.20
CA THR A 318 -29.82 0.91 6.94
C THR A 318 -29.32 1.35 5.57
N VAL A 319 -28.10 1.91 5.54
CA VAL A 319 -27.40 2.26 4.30
C VAL A 319 -26.39 1.17 3.97
N ASN A 320 -26.59 0.48 2.84
CA ASN A 320 -25.71 -0.58 2.37
C ASN A 320 -24.84 -0.08 1.22
N VAL A 321 -23.52 -0.16 1.36
CA VAL A 321 -22.56 0.13 0.29
C VAL A 321 -21.91 -1.17 -0.17
N THR A 322 -22.07 -1.54 -1.45
CA THR A 322 -21.53 -2.79 -2.04
C THR A 322 -20.48 -2.46 -3.10
N TYR A 323 -19.30 -3.10 -3.07
CA TYR A 323 -18.13 -2.81 -3.94
C TYR A 323 -17.27 -4.04 -4.28
#